data_AF-A0A2G9MPT8-F1
#
_entry.id   AF-A0A2G9MPT8-F1
#
_cell.length_a   1.000
_cell.length_b   1.000
_cell.length_c   1.000
_cell.angle_alpha   90.00
_cell.angle_beta   90.00
_cell.angle_gamma   90.00
#
_symmetry.space_group_name_H-M   'P 1'
#
loop_
_entity.id
_entity.type
_entity.pdbx_description
1 polymer ?
#
loop_
_entity_poly.entity_id
_entity_poly.type
_entity_poly.pdbx_seq_one_letter_code
_entity_poly.pdbx_strand_id
1 'polypeptide(L)'
;MLRNPLISASLGALLDKQNENETVDVIVIAKGDAMDVYAHVFNIEAYFKDKNVKYNQEMGNSLIASLTIEQIYELSELRSVEYIDAC
;
A
#
# COMPACT_ATOMS: atom_id res chain seq x y z
N MET A 1 -9.61 15.14 5.31
CA MET A 1 -8.58 14.79 4.30
C MET A 1 -9.29 14.42 3.00
N LEU A 2 -8.75 14.79 1.83
CA LEU A 2 -9.27 14.35 0.54
C LEU A 2 -9.10 12.82 0.44
N ARG A 3 -10.17 12.09 0.11
CA ARG A 3 -10.11 10.63 -0.06
C ARG A 3 -9.24 10.33 -1.28
N ASN A 4 -8.07 9.72 -1.07
CA ASN A 4 -7.27 9.22 -2.19
C ASN A 4 -8.05 8.07 -2.84
N PRO A 5 -8.35 8.14 -4.16
CA PRO A 5 -9.15 7.13 -4.84
C PRO A 5 -8.51 5.72 -4.86
N LEU A 6 -7.21 5.60 -4.54
CA LEU A 6 -6.53 4.31 -4.43
C LEU A 6 -6.72 3.64 -3.06
N ILE A 7 -7.20 4.37 -2.05
CA ILE A 7 -7.44 3.84 -0.70
C ILE A 7 -8.91 3.42 -0.60
N SER A 8 -9.14 2.18 -0.18
CA SER A 8 -10.49 1.65 0.01
C SER A 8 -11.31 2.46 1.03
N ALA A 9 -12.64 2.42 0.88
CA ALA A 9 -13.53 3.07 1.85
C ALA A 9 -13.43 2.42 3.25
N SER A 10 -13.19 1.11 3.32
CA SER A 10 -12.98 0.34 4.55
C SER A 10 -11.72 0.80 5.28
N LEU A 11 -10.59 0.90 4.57
CA LEU A 11 -9.33 1.38 5.12
C LEU A 11 -9.45 2.84 5.53
N GLY A 12 -10.02 3.70 4.70
CA GLY A 12 -10.23 5.12 5.03
C GLY A 12 -10.99 5.32 6.36
N ALA A 13 -12.03 4.52 6.60
CA ALA A 13 -12.80 4.58 7.86
C ALA A 13 -12.02 4.04 9.09
N LEU A 14 -11.04 3.15 8.87
CA LEU A 14 -10.12 2.68 9.92
C LEU A 14 -9.08 3.76 10.24
N LEU A 15 -8.49 4.41 9.22
CA LEU A 15 -7.49 5.46 9.39
C LEU A 15 -8.05 6.66 10.15
N ASP A 16 -9.32 7.04 9.94
CA ASP A 16 -9.98 8.14 10.67
C ASP A 16 -10.08 7.91 12.20
N LYS A 17 -9.87 6.67 12.67
CA LYS A 17 -9.97 6.28 14.09
C LYS A 17 -8.62 5.89 14.72
N GLN A 18 -7.55 5.83 13.92
CA GLN A 18 -6.23 5.37 14.32
C GLN A 18 -5.32 6.54 14.70
N ASN A 19 -4.33 6.29 15.55
CA ASN A 19 -3.29 7.27 15.86
C ASN A 19 -2.24 7.31 14.74
N GLU A 20 -1.61 8.46 14.48
CA GLU A 20 -0.69 8.64 13.33
C GLU A 20 0.54 7.72 13.37
N ASN A 21 0.94 7.28 14.56
CA ASN A 21 2.09 6.37 14.77
C ASN A 21 1.71 4.89 14.84
N GLU A 22 0.43 4.54 14.74
CA GLU A 22 0.01 3.13 14.73
C GLU A 22 0.15 2.54 13.32
N THR A 23 0.59 1.28 13.26
CA THR A 23 0.69 0.54 12.00
C THR A 23 -0.58 -0.25 11.75
N VAL A 24 -1.05 -0.21 10.51
CA VAL A 24 -2.19 -0.98 10.01
C VAL A 24 -1.67 -2.02 9.02
N ASP A 25 -2.13 -3.26 9.16
CA ASP A 25 -1.89 -4.29 8.16
C ASP A 25 -2.76 -4.01 6.93
N VAL A 26 -2.10 -3.81 5.80
CA VAL A 26 -2.75 -3.49 4.52
C VAL A 26 -2.30 -4.43 3.43
N ILE A 27 -3.20 -4.66 2.48
CA ILE A 27 -2.89 -5.28 1.20
C ILE A 27 -2.72 -4.17 0.14
N VAL A 28 -1.59 -4.21 -0.55
CA VAL A 28 -1.21 -3.28 -1.60
C VAL A 28 -1.21 -4.03 -2.91
N ILE A 29 -2.04 -3.58 -3.85
CA ILE A 29 -2.13 -4.13 -5.19
C ILE A 29 -1.31 -3.23 -6.12
N ALA A 30 -0.28 -3.81 -6.73
CA ALA A 30 0.52 -3.18 -7.76
C ALA A 30 -0.24 -3.18 -9.10
N LYS A 31 -0.03 -2.15 -9.93
CA LYS A 31 -0.64 -2.11 -11.27
C LYS A 31 -0.28 -3.32 -12.11
N GLY A 32 -1.29 -3.94 -12.71
CA GLY A 32 -1.15 -5.20 -13.41
C GLY A 32 -1.66 -5.18 -14.84
N ASP A 33 -0.90 -4.59 -15.76
CA ASP A 33 -0.88 -5.09 -17.14
C ASP A 33 0.16 -6.22 -17.21
N ALA A 34 -0.19 -7.34 -17.87
CA ALA A 34 0.58 -8.60 -17.81
C ALA A 34 2.08 -8.48 -18.22
N MET A 35 2.48 -7.39 -18.89
CA MET A 35 3.88 -7.16 -19.28
C MET A 35 4.71 -6.39 -18.23
N ASP A 36 4.09 -5.57 -17.37
CA ASP A 36 4.83 -4.61 -16.51
C ASP A 36 4.62 -4.82 -15.00
N VAL A 37 3.81 -5.80 -14.61
CA VAL A 37 3.49 -6.10 -13.21
C VAL A 37 4.73 -6.24 -12.32
N TYR A 38 5.80 -6.88 -12.83
CA TYR A 38 7.04 -7.08 -12.08
C TYR A 38 7.75 -5.76 -11.76
N ALA A 39 7.72 -4.77 -12.67
CA ALA A 39 8.33 -3.47 -12.44
C ALA A 39 7.56 -2.68 -11.38
N HIS A 40 6.22 -2.78 -11.37
CA HIS A 40 5.38 -2.14 -10.37
C HIS A 40 5.56 -2.74 -8.98
N VAL A 41 5.59 -4.07 -8.89
CA VAL A 41 5.90 -4.77 -7.63
C VAL A 41 7.29 -4.38 -7.14
N PHE A 42 8.31 -4.41 -8.00
CA PHE A 42 9.68 -4.02 -7.63
C PHE A 42 9.77 -2.59 -7.08
N ASN A 43 9.04 -1.64 -7.66
CA ASN A 43 9.01 -0.26 -7.17
C ASN A 43 8.39 -0.14 -5.78
N ILE A 44 7.35 -0.92 -5.48
CA ILE A 44 6.71 -0.97 -4.16
C ILE A 44 7.65 -1.64 -3.15
N GLU A 45 8.32 -2.73 -3.52
CA GLU A 45 9.33 -3.38 -2.68
C GLU A 45 10.52 -2.45 -2.37
N ALA A 46 10.95 -1.65 -3.35
CA ALA A 46 12.00 -0.67 -3.16
C ALA A 46 11.61 0.39 -2.13
N TYR A 47 10.36 0.87 -2.18
CA TYR A 47 9.81 1.76 -1.15
C TYR A 47 9.80 1.09 0.23
N PHE A 48 9.33 -0.16 0.32
CA PHE A 48 9.32 -0.87 1.61
C PHE A 48 10.73 -1.07 2.18
N LYS A 49 11.72 -1.37 1.34
CA LYS A 49 13.13 -1.49 1.75
C LYS A 49 13.69 -0.16 2.25
N ASP A 50 13.39 0.95 1.56
CA ASP A 50 13.82 2.30 1.95
C ASP A 50 13.24 2.71 3.33
N LYS A 51 11.96 2.39 3.56
CA LYS A 51 11.24 2.72 4.80
C LYS A 51 11.39 1.67 5.90
N ASN A 52 12.20 0.62 5.69
CA ASN A 52 12.38 -0.51 6.59
C ASN A 52 11.05 -1.17 7.04
N VAL A 53 10.11 -1.24 6.10
CA VAL A 53 8.80 -1.87 6.28
C VAL A 53 8.92 -3.36 6.08
N LYS A 54 8.31 -4.13 6.99
CA LYS A 54 8.15 -5.58 6.81
C LYS A 54 6.96 -5.83 5.88
N TYR A 55 7.17 -6.66 4.87
CA TYR A 55 6.13 -7.08 3.94
C TYR A 55 6.26 -8.56 3.59
N ASN A 56 5.14 -9.15 3.19
CA ASN A 56 5.07 -10.47 2.55
C ASN A 56 4.50 -10.29 1.16
N GLN A 57 5.18 -10.84 0.15
CA GLN A 57 4.63 -10.88 -1.20
C GLN A 57 3.66 -12.07 -1.30
N GLU A 58 2.42 -11.78 -1.68
CA GLU A 58 1.39 -12.78 -1.98
C GLU A 58 1.50 -13.22 -3.46
N MET A 59 0.55 -14.02 -3.94
CA MET A 59 0.52 -14.39 -5.36
C MET A 59 0.30 -13.18 -6.28
N GLY A 60 1.10 -13.07 -7.34
CA GLY A 60 0.90 -12.09 -8.41
C GLY A 60 1.39 -10.68 -8.05
N ASN A 61 0.48 -9.71 -8.09
CA ASN A 61 0.74 -8.27 -7.94
C ASN A 61 0.43 -7.73 -6.55
N SER A 62 0.23 -8.59 -5.55
CA SER A 62 -0.22 -8.20 -4.22
C SER A 62 0.90 -8.32 -3.18
N LEU A 63 1.02 -7.31 -2.31
CA LEU A 63 1.95 -7.28 -1.18
C LEU A 63 1.20 -6.93 0.09
N ILE A 64 1.41 -7.69 1.17
CA ILE A 64 0.87 -7.40 2.50
C ILE A 64 1.96 -6.72 3.31
N ALA A 65 1.67 -5.57 3.92
CA ALA A 65 2.63 -4.80 4.72
C ALA A 65 1.96 -4.16 5.93
N SER A 66 2.71 -4.00 7.02
CA SER A 66 2.29 -3.21 8.19
C SER A 66 2.81 -1.78 8.02
N LEU A 67 1.92 -0.83 7.77
CA LEU A 67 2.26 0.55 7.42
C LEU A 67 1.64 1.56 8.38
N THR A 68 2.35 2.64 8.69
CA THR A 68 1.74 3.80 9.37
C THR A 68 0.78 4.53 8.43
N ILE A 69 -0.07 5.39 9.00
CA ILE A 69 -0.99 6.23 8.22
C ILE A 69 -0.22 7.07 7.19
N GLU A 70 0.89 7.69 7.61
CA GLU A 70 1.76 8.48 6.73
C GLU A 70 2.29 7.63 5.56
N GLN A 71 2.78 6.42 5.85
CA GLN A 71 3.29 5.51 4.82
C GLN A 71 2.20 5.06 3.84
N ILE A 72 0.97 4.82 4.29
CA ILE A 72 -0.16 4.48 3.41
C ILE A 72 -0.44 5.62 2.43
N TYR A 73 -0.42 6.86 2.90
CA TYR A 73 -0.60 8.03 2.04
C TYR A 73 0.57 8.22 1.07
N GLU A 74 1.83 8.12 1.52
CA GLU A 74 3.00 8.16 0.63
C GLU A 74 2.93 7.08 -0.45
N LEU A 75 2.58 5.84 -0.06
CA LEU A 75 2.46 4.72 -0.98
C LEU A 75 1.38 4.95 -2.03
N SER A 76 0.26 5.58 -1.64
CA SER A 76 -0.84 5.94 -2.53
C SER A 76 -0.50 7.01 -3.58
N GLU A 77 0.69 7.62 -3.50
CA GLU A 77 1.22 8.54 -4.52
C GLU A 77 2.12 7.82 -5.54
N LEU A 78 2.55 6.59 -5.26
CA LEU A 78 3.36 5.80 -6.17
C LEU A 78 2.53 5.42 -7.40
N ARG A 79 3.04 5.76 -8.59
CA ARG A 79 2.40 5.38 -9.86
C ARG A 79 2.24 3.88 -10.04
N SER A 80 3.02 3.08 -9.30
CA SER A 80 3.00 1.62 -9.32
C SER A 80 1.86 1.00 -8.50
N VAL A 81 1.20 1.76 -7.64
CA VAL A 81 0.08 1.27 -6.84
C VAL A 81 -1.22 1.43 -7.62
N GLU A 82 -2.01 0.37 -7.62
CA GLU A 82 -3.36 0.33 -8.17
C GLU A 82 -4.41 0.53 -7.09
N TYR A 83 -4.21 -0.12 -5.93
CA TYR A 83 -5.19 -0.11 -4.86
C TYR A 83 -4.55 -0.49 -3.52
N ILE A 84 -5.09 0.05 -2.42
CA ILE A 84 -4.71 -0.27 -1.04
C ILE A 84 -5.97 -0.55 -0.24
N ASP A 85 -6.02 -1.69 0.44
CA ASP A 85 -7.10 -2.07 1.35
C ASP A 85 -6.57 -2.52 2.71
N ALA A 86 -7.44 -2.53 3.72
CA ALA A 86 -7.16 -3.19 4.98
C ALA A 86 -7.15 -4.72 4.78
N CYS A 87 -6.26 -5.42 5.49
CA CYS A 87 -6.31 -6.87 5.58
C CYS A 87 -7.58 -7.37 6.29
#